data_AF-A0A932LHA4-F1
#
_entry.id   AF-A0A932LHA4-F1
#
_cell.length_a   1.000
_cell.length_b   1.000
_cell.length_c   1.000
_cell.angle_alpha   90.00
_cell.angle_beta   90.00
_cell.angle_gamma   90.00
#
_symmetry.space_group_name_H-M   'P 1'
#
loop_
_entity.id
_entity.type
_entity.pdbx_description
1 polymer ?
#
loop_
_entity_poly.entity_id
_entity_poly.type
_entity_poly.pdbx_seq_one_letter_code
_entity_poly.pdbx_strand_id
1 'polypeptide(L)' 'GLEVALAGSLTHVHLPMLGSLRPDIIGVRGVLCSAANRRSRIDPRAARAFIGAVHCLAVECLPS' A
#
# COMPACT_ATOMS: atom_id res chain seq x y z
N GLY A 1 8.28 2.21 -21.63
CA GLY A 1 8.62 1.05 -20.77
C GLY A 1 7.34 0.35 -20.36
N LEU A 2 7.44 -0.81 -19.73
CA LEU A 2 6.29 -1.47 -19.08
C LEU A 2 6.16 -0.96 -17.64
N GLU A 3 4.93 -0.91 -17.13
CA GLU A 3 4.64 -0.66 -15.72
C GLU A 3 4.35 -1.98 -15.00
N VAL A 4 4.71 -2.06 -13.72
CA VAL A 4 4.53 -3.22 -12.85
C VAL A 4 3.58 -2.88 -11.71
N ALA A 5 2.49 -3.66 -11.63
CA ALA A 5 1.53 -3.57 -10.53
C ALA A 5 1.64 -4.80 -9.62
N LEU A 6 1.68 -4.60 -8.30
CA LEU A 6 1.64 -5.68 -7.30
C LEU A 6 0.36 -5.62 -6.47
N ALA A 7 -0.28 -6.78 -6.29
CA ALA A 7 -1.47 -6.95 -5.47
C ALA A 7 -1.46 -8.35 -4.80
N GLY A 8 -2.40 -8.58 -3.89
CA GLY A 8 -2.57 -9.89 -3.23
C GLY A 8 -2.43 -9.79 -1.72
N SER A 9 -3.56 -9.62 -1.02
CA SER A 9 -3.65 -9.57 0.45
C SER A 9 -2.57 -8.71 1.13
N LEU A 10 -2.16 -7.63 0.48
CA LEU A 10 -1.11 -6.77 0.99
C LEU A 10 -1.58 -6.00 2.24
N THR A 11 -0.68 -5.85 3.21
CA THR A 11 -0.89 -5.12 4.46
C THR A 11 0.33 -4.25 4.77
N HIS A 12 0.29 -3.49 5.88
CA HIS A 12 1.38 -2.63 6.31
C HIS A 12 2.73 -3.35 6.49
N VAL A 13 2.71 -4.65 6.84
CA VAL A 13 3.94 -5.43 7.06
C VAL A 13 4.75 -5.65 5.78
N HIS A 14 4.11 -5.57 4.61
CA HIS A 14 4.78 -5.76 3.32
C HIS A 14 5.39 -4.47 2.78
N LEU A 15 5.09 -3.32 3.39
CA LEU A 15 5.49 -2.02 2.85
C LEU A 15 7.02 -1.86 2.70
N PRO A 16 7.88 -2.30 3.65
CA PRO A 16 9.33 -2.24 3.45
C PRO A 16 9.81 -3.01 2.21
N MET A 17 9.25 -4.20 1.98
CA MET A 17 9.58 -5.02 0.81
C MET A 17 9.09 -4.37 -0.49
N LEU A 18 7.88 -3.80 -0.49
CA LEU A 18 7.33 -3.06 -1.63
C LEU A 18 8.18 -1.83 -1.97
N GLY A 19 8.71 -1.13 -0.97
CA GLY A 19 9.65 -0.03 -1.16
C GLY A 19 10.94 -0.45 -1.88
N SER A 20 11.48 -1.63 -1.55
CA SER A 20 12.66 -2.19 -2.23
C SER A 20 12.38 -2.64 -3.67
N LEU A 21 11.20 -3.18 -3.95
CA LEU A 21 10.82 -3.65 -5.29
C LEU A 21 10.43 -2.52 -6.25
N ARG A 22 10.03 -1.35 -5.72
CA ARG A 22 9.62 -0.17 -6.49
C ARG A 22 8.60 -0.49 -7.61
N PRO A 23 7.45 -1.14 -7.30
CA PRO A 23 6.39 -1.27 -8.28
C PRO A 23 5.80 0.11 -8.60
N ASP A 24 5.31 0.28 -9.82
CA ASP A 24 4.64 1.51 -10.25
C ASP A 24 3.27 1.67 -9.56
N ILE A 25 2.57 0.54 -9.32
CA ILE A 25 1.21 0.52 -8.76
C ILE A 25 1.08 -0.55 -7.68
N ILE A 26 0.42 -0.21 -6.57
CA ILE A 26 0.06 -1.16 -5.51
C ILE A 26 -1.46 -1.29 -5.42
N GLY A 27 -1.98 -2.50 -5.59
CA GLY A 27 -3.39 -2.82 -5.46
C GLY A 27 -3.73 -3.40 -4.08
N VAL A 28 -4.56 -2.70 -3.31
CA VAL A 28 -5.01 -3.15 -1.97
C VAL A 28 -6.52 -3.14 -1.81
N ARG A 29 -7.04 -4.09 -1.01
CA ARG A 29 -8.46 -4.15 -0.64
C ARG A 29 -8.65 -4.45 0.83
N GLY A 30 -8.18 -5.60 1.31
CA GLY A 30 -8.43 -6.08 2.67
C GLY A 30 -7.98 -5.10 3.75
N VAL A 31 -6.77 -4.52 3.59
CA VAL A 31 -6.20 -3.53 4.52
C VAL A 31 -7.00 -2.22 4.59
N LEU A 32 -7.80 -1.91 3.58
CA LEU A 32 -8.64 -0.72 3.54
C LEU A 32 -10.06 -0.96 4.07
N CYS A 33 -10.45 -2.21 4.27
CA CYS A 33 -11.80 -2.58 4.66
C CYS A 33 -11.91 -2.75 6.18
N SER A 34 -13.02 -2.30 6.76
CA SER A 34 -13.28 -2.47 8.20
C SER A 34 -13.27 -3.95 8.59
N ALA A 35 -12.71 -4.23 9.78
CA ALA A 35 -12.59 -5.59 10.35
C ALA A 35 -11.88 -6.60 9.43
N ALA A 36 -10.97 -6.15 8.57
CA ALA A 36 -10.25 -6.97 7.58
C ALA A 36 -11.17 -7.77 6.62
N ASN A 37 -12.46 -7.43 6.56
CA ASN A 37 -13.41 -8.10 5.68
C ASN A 37 -13.38 -7.45 4.30
N ARG A 38 -12.69 -8.07 3.33
CA ARG A 38 -12.57 -7.53 1.94
C ARG A 38 -13.90 -7.24 1.22
N ARG A 39 -15.02 -7.79 1.72
CA ARG A 39 -16.38 -7.56 1.20
C ARG A 39 -17.06 -6.34 1.82
N SER A 40 -16.53 -5.80 2.91
CA SER A 40 -17.04 -4.59 3.54
C SER A 40 -16.64 -3.34 2.75
N ARG A 41 -17.21 -2.19 3.14
CA ARG A 41 -16.87 -0.89 2.57
C ARG A 41 -15.41 -0.52 2.90
N ILE A 42 -14.82 0.29 2.03
CA ILE A 42 -13.54 0.94 2.32
C ILE A 42 -13.76 1.90 3.49
N ASP A 43 -12.90 1.81 4.49
CA ASP A 43 -12.80 2.76 5.57
C ASP A 43 -11.87 3.91 5.14
N PRO A 44 -12.38 5.15 5.00
CA PRO A 44 -11.56 6.31 4.62
C PRO A 44 -10.40 6.58 5.59
N ARG A 45 -10.52 6.19 6.86
CA ARG A 45 -9.44 6.34 7.85
C ARG A 45 -8.31 5.35 7.56
N ALA A 46 -8.65 4.10 7.28
CA ALA A 46 -7.67 3.08 6.88
C ALA A 46 -6.97 3.45 5.57
N ALA A 47 -7.70 3.99 4.59
CA ALA A 47 -7.13 4.48 3.34
C ALA A 47 -6.10 5.60 3.56
N ARG A 48 -6.43 6.61 4.36
CA ARG A 48 -5.50 7.70 4.69
C ARG A 48 -4.25 7.18 5.42
N ALA A 49 -4.43 6.28 6.39
CA ALA A 49 -3.30 5.70 7.12
C ALA A 49 -2.37 4.88 6.21
N PHE A 50 -2.93 4.07 5.30
CA PHE A 50 -2.16 3.28 4.35
C PHE A 50 -1.39 4.17 3.37
N ILE A 51 -2.05 5.19 2.81
CA ILE A 51 -1.40 6.17 1.91
C ILE A 51 -0.27 6.91 2.64
N GLY A 52 -0.50 7.35 3.88
CA GLY A 52 0.54 7.99 4.70
C GLY A 52 1.76 7.10 4.92
N ALA A 53 1.55 5.81 5.22
CA ALA A 53 2.64 4.85 5.39
C ALA A 53 3.41 4.60 4.08
N VAL A 54 2.73 4.54 2.94
CA VAL A 54 3.37 4.42 1.61
C VAL A 54 4.19 5.68 1.29
N HIS A 55 3.67 6.87 1.56
CA HIS A 55 4.40 8.12 1.36
C HIS A 55 5.64 8.24 2.25
N CYS A 56 5.54 7.82 3.52
CA CYS A 56 6.69 7.79 4.43
C CYS A 56 7.86 7.01 3.81
N LEU A 57 7.57 5.82 3.27
CA LEU A 57 8.58 5.00 2.61
C LEU A 57 9.08 5.57 1.28
N ALA A 58 8.20 6.18 0.49
CA ALA A 58 8.59 6.77 -0.78
C ALA A 58 9.48 8.01 -0.60
N VAL A 59 9.26 8.81 0.46
CA VAL A 59 9.93 10.08 0.70
C VAL A 59 11.18 9.94 1.58
N GLU A 60 11.21 9.03 2.56
CA GLU A 60 12.40 8.77 3.41
C GLU A 60 13.52 7.98 2.69
N CYS A 61 13.30 7.52 1.45
CA CYS A 61 14.26 6.71 0.69
C CYS A 61 14.77 7.35 -0.62
N LEU A 62 14.51 8.64 -0.85
CA LEU A 62 15.15 9.38 -1.95
C LEU A 62 16.38 10.12 -1.41
N PRO A 63 17.62 9.62 -1.63
CA PRO A 63 18.78 10.48 -1.47
C PRO A 63 18.68 11.60 -2.52
N SER A 64 18.78 12.85 -2.05
CA SER A 64 19.04 14.03 -2.86
C SER A 64 20.28 13.89 -3.71
#